data_AF-A0A820GFR3-F1
#
_entry.id   AF-A0A820GFR3-F1
#
_cell.length_a   1.000
_cell.length_b   1.000
_cell.length_c   1.000
_cell.angle_alpha   90.00
_cell.angle_beta   90.00
_cell.angle_gamma   90.00
#
_symmetry.space_group_name_H-M   'P 1'
#
loop_
_entity.id
_entity.type
_entity.pdbx_description
1 polymer ?
#
loop_
_entity_poly.entity_id
_entity_poly.type
_entity_poly.pdbx_seq_one_letter_code
_entity_poly.pdbx_strand_id
1 'polypeptide(L)'
;MLFFQVIFTIVSCISLINTILDDDILYDIKWQPELHSPIELKNNFIITSKRKEKYSCVLPTLQTTDTRSTETILLSEIEPLIEKLHAKNLCTYRLDPYWTYELCHGIHIRQYHESKVADKRTILQEYFLGYYHSNNQDIITNTDNQQVLKIHYKTVNNQIIPMLPIRYTDGTKCDINSNQPRETLVFYGKILFFYFVFIFVYSKKSNRDEIFYTVQS
;
A
#
# COMPACT_ATOMS: atom_id res chain seq x y z
N MET A 1 38.03 18.53 -10.50
CA MET A 1 37.01 18.30 -11.55
C MET A 1 36.67 16.82 -11.72
N LEU A 2 37.64 15.91 -11.84
CA LEU A 2 37.40 14.47 -12.05
C LEU A 2 36.61 13.76 -10.93
N PHE A 3 36.79 14.17 -9.66
CA PHE A 3 36.13 13.52 -8.51
C PHE A 3 34.61 13.72 -8.47
N PHE A 4 34.12 14.89 -8.87
CA PHE A 4 32.68 15.19 -8.92
C PHE A 4 31.95 14.44 -10.04
N GLN A 5 32.63 14.18 -11.16
CA GLN A 5 32.11 13.41 -12.28
C GLN A 5 31.95 11.91 -11.93
N VAL A 6 32.87 11.37 -11.13
CA VAL A 6 32.79 9.97 -10.64
C VAL A 6 31.66 9.81 -9.62
N ILE A 7 31.46 10.79 -8.72
CA ILE A 7 30.35 10.73 -7.76
C ILE A 7 28.99 10.84 -8.47
N PHE A 8 28.85 11.72 -9.47
CA PHE A 8 27.60 11.88 -10.21
C PHE A 8 27.22 10.64 -11.04
N THR A 9 28.22 9.95 -11.60
CA THR A 9 28.01 8.69 -12.34
C THR A 9 27.66 7.53 -11.41
N ILE A 10 28.25 7.45 -10.21
CA ILE A 10 27.89 6.44 -9.20
C ILE A 10 26.48 6.68 -8.64
N VAL A 11 26.10 7.93 -8.35
CA VAL A 11 24.75 8.29 -7.86
C VAL A 11 23.68 8.01 -8.93
N SER A 12 23.98 8.33 -10.20
CA SER A 12 23.10 7.99 -11.33
C SER A 12 22.92 6.47 -11.46
N CYS A 13 23.99 5.68 -11.32
CA CYS A 13 23.93 4.23 -11.40
C CYS A 13 23.13 3.62 -10.23
N ILE A 14 23.26 4.14 -9.01
CA ILE A 14 22.48 3.69 -7.83
C ILE A 14 21.00 4.05 -8.00
N SER A 15 20.67 5.22 -8.57
CA SER A 15 19.29 5.62 -8.82
C SER A 15 18.59 4.82 -9.92
N LEU A 16 19.34 4.18 -10.82
CA LEU A 16 18.83 3.31 -11.88
C LEU A 16 18.63 1.85 -11.45
N ILE A 17 19.27 1.41 -10.37
CA ILE A 17 19.12 0.02 -9.85
C ILE A 17 17.80 -0.11 -9.06
N ASN A 18 17.35 0.96 -8.41
CA ASN A 18 16.13 0.94 -7.58
C ASN A 18 14.80 0.98 -8.38
N THR A 19 14.83 1.05 -9.71
CA THR A 19 13.60 1.21 -10.51
C THR A 19 13.18 -0.06 -11.28
N ILE A 20 13.92 -1.17 -11.18
CA ILE A 20 13.67 -2.35 -12.02
C ILE A 20 13.27 -3.60 -11.22
N LEU A 21 13.52 -3.64 -9.91
CA LEU A 21 13.15 -4.77 -9.07
C LEU A 21 12.37 -4.26 -7.87
N ASP A 22 11.07 -4.16 -8.06
CA ASP A 22 10.11 -4.02 -6.98
C ASP A 22 9.79 -5.43 -6.47
N ASP A 23 10.25 -5.77 -5.27
CA ASP A 23 10.04 -7.09 -4.64
C ASP A 23 8.55 -7.38 -4.37
N ASP A 24 7.67 -6.39 -4.54
CA ASP A 24 6.22 -6.52 -4.47
C ASP A 24 5.62 -7.18 -5.72
N ILE A 25 6.35 -7.23 -6.85
CA ILE A 25 5.87 -7.80 -8.12
C ILE A 25 6.36 -9.24 -8.28
N LEU A 26 5.44 -10.19 -8.09
CA LEU A 26 5.69 -11.61 -8.31
C LEU A 26 5.59 -11.98 -9.79
N TYR A 27 6.65 -12.56 -10.35
CA TYR A 27 6.67 -13.11 -11.71
C TYR A 27 6.56 -14.64 -11.67
N ASP A 28 5.83 -15.22 -12.63
CA ASP A 28 5.80 -16.66 -12.87
C ASP A 28 6.65 -17.02 -14.10
N ILE A 29 7.48 -18.06 -13.98
CA ILE A 29 8.37 -18.49 -15.06
C ILE A 29 7.61 -19.45 -15.96
N LYS A 30 7.30 -19.02 -17.18
CA LYS A 30 6.74 -19.88 -18.23
C LYS A 30 7.84 -20.34 -19.19
N TRP A 31 8.04 -21.65 -19.26
CA TRP A 31 8.96 -22.27 -20.21
C TRP A 31 8.27 -22.48 -21.55
N GLN A 32 8.84 -21.92 -22.62
CA GLN A 32 8.34 -22.10 -23.98
C GLN A 32 9.40 -22.79 -24.85
N PRO A 33 9.14 -24.01 -25.37
CA PRO A 33 10.15 -24.81 -26.06
C PRO A 33 10.42 -24.38 -27.51
N GLU A 34 9.52 -23.65 -28.17
CA GLU A 34 9.68 -23.21 -29.57
C GLU A 34 9.29 -21.74 -29.75
N LEU A 35 10.22 -20.94 -30.30
CA LEU A 35 9.98 -19.55 -30.68
C LEU A 35 9.37 -19.53 -32.09
N HIS A 36 8.07 -19.77 -32.21
CA HIS A 36 7.38 -19.53 -33.46
C HIS A 36 7.28 -18.02 -33.69
N SER A 37 8.14 -17.52 -34.58
CA SER A 37 8.34 -16.13 -35.01
C SER A 37 9.29 -15.28 -34.13
N PRO A 38 10.16 -14.46 -34.76
CA PRO A 38 10.97 -13.49 -34.06
C PRO A 38 10.04 -12.37 -33.61
N ILE A 39 9.45 -12.52 -32.42
CA ILE A 39 8.80 -11.39 -31.80
C ILE A 39 9.94 -10.42 -31.44
N GLU A 40 9.99 -9.27 -32.10
CA GLU A 40 10.88 -8.15 -31.74
C GLU A 40 10.48 -7.61 -30.36
N LEU A 41 10.70 -8.39 -29.30
CA LEU A 41 10.56 -7.92 -27.93
C LEU A 41 11.85 -7.20 -27.54
N LYS A 42 11.77 -5.88 -27.45
CA LYS A 42 12.74 -5.08 -26.68
C LYS A 42 12.85 -5.68 -25.27
N ASN A 43 14.07 -5.79 -24.76
CA ASN A 43 14.44 -6.32 -23.43
C ASN A 43 14.54 -7.85 -23.31
N ASN A 44 15.19 -8.52 -24.26
CA ASN A 44 15.67 -9.88 -24.05
C ASN A 44 17.01 -9.90 -23.28
N PHE A 45 17.18 -10.88 -22.41
CA PHE A 45 18.45 -11.13 -21.73
C PHE A 45 18.78 -12.60 -21.75
N ILE A 46 20.07 -12.89 -21.90
CA ILE A 46 20.58 -14.25 -21.96
C ILE A 46 21.04 -14.65 -20.56
N ILE A 47 20.37 -15.65 -19.98
CA ILE A 47 20.75 -16.24 -18.70
C ILE A 47 21.54 -17.52 -18.98
N THR A 48 22.63 -17.74 -18.22
CA THR A 48 23.47 -18.94 -18.37
C THR A 48 23.40 -19.79 -17.11
N SER A 49 23.08 -21.08 -17.25
CA SER A 49 23.03 -22.01 -16.13
C SER A 49 24.44 -22.38 -15.64
N LYS A 50 24.52 -22.99 -14.44
CA LYS A 50 25.77 -23.57 -13.92
C LYS A 50 26.38 -24.61 -14.86
N ARG A 51 25.58 -25.25 -15.70
CA ARG A 51 26.00 -26.24 -16.71
C ARG A 51 26.31 -25.61 -18.07
N LYS A 52 26.37 -24.28 -18.16
CA LYS A 52 26.64 -23.48 -19.37
C LYS A 52 25.54 -23.57 -20.44
N GLU A 53 24.32 -23.97 -20.08
CA GLU A 53 23.16 -23.86 -20.95
C GLU A 53 22.72 -22.41 -21.03
N LYS A 54 22.39 -21.93 -22.23
CA LYS A 54 21.96 -20.55 -22.45
C LYS A 54 20.45 -20.52 -22.66
N TYR A 55 19.78 -19.65 -21.92
CA TYR A 55 18.35 -19.40 -22.01
C TYR A 55 18.13 -17.96 -22.43
N SER A 56 17.27 -17.74 -23.43
CA SER A 56 16.80 -16.41 -23.78
C SER A 56 15.56 -16.11 -22.97
N CYS A 57 15.68 -15.21 -22.00
CA CYS A 57 14.56 -14.75 -21.20
C CYS A 57 14.04 -13.45 -21.79
N VAL A 58 12.72 -13.36 -21.87
CA VAL A 58 12.02 -12.12 -22.22
C VAL A 58 11.26 -11.72 -20.99
N LEU A 59 11.62 -10.57 -20.41
CA LEU A 59 10.78 -10.00 -19.37
C LEU A 59 9.59 -9.36 -20.08
N PRO A 60 8.34 -9.73 -19.72
CA PRO A 60 7.19 -9.04 -20.25
C PRO A 60 7.33 -7.57 -19.85
N THR A 61 7.34 -6.67 -20.84
CA THR A 61 7.06 -5.27 -20.55
C THR A 61 5.74 -5.26 -19.81
N LEU A 62 5.71 -4.67 -18.62
CA LEU A 62 4.44 -4.36 -17.97
C LEU A 62 3.67 -3.49 -18.98
N GLN A 63 2.77 -4.13 -19.73
CA GLN A 63 1.83 -3.41 -20.54
C GLN A 63 0.96 -2.73 -19.50
N THR A 64 1.22 -1.44 -19.26
CA THR A 64 0.20 -0.52 -18.81
C THR A 64 -0.87 -0.52 -19.90
N THR A 65 -1.70 -1.56 -19.94
CA THR A 65 -2.92 -1.61 -20.73
C THR A 65 -3.78 -0.51 -20.16
N ASP A 66 -3.73 0.67 -20.79
CA ASP A 66 -4.49 1.88 -20.46
C ASP A 66 -4.91 1.93 -18.99
N THR A 67 -3.91 1.95 -18.08
CA THR A 67 -4.10 1.81 -16.62
C THR A 67 -5.18 2.75 -16.13
N ARG A 68 -5.26 3.92 -16.75
CA ARG A 68 -6.28 4.95 -16.56
C ARG A 68 -7.72 4.44 -16.65
N SER A 69 -8.06 3.59 -17.62
CA SER A 69 -9.43 3.09 -17.80
C SER A 69 -9.82 2.07 -16.71
N THR A 70 -8.93 1.13 -16.42
CA THR A 70 -9.08 0.12 -15.37
C THR A 70 -9.05 0.72 -13.97
N GLU A 71 -8.17 1.68 -13.70
CA GLU A 71 -8.10 2.39 -12.42
C GLU A 71 -9.36 3.21 -12.18
N THR A 72 -9.88 3.90 -13.22
CA THR A 72 -11.14 4.67 -13.12
C THR A 72 -12.33 3.75 -12.82
N ILE A 73 -12.45 2.61 -13.50
CA ILE A 73 -13.51 1.62 -13.25
C ILE A 73 -13.40 1.11 -11.80
N LEU A 74 -12.19 0.81 -11.36
CA LEU A 74 -11.98 0.22 -10.06
C LEU A 74 -12.21 1.20 -8.90
N LEU A 75 -11.87 2.47 -9.12
CA LEU A 75 -12.18 3.57 -8.23
C LEU A 75 -13.71 3.73 -8.07
N SER A 76 -14.45 3.62 -9.18
CA SER A 76 -15.92 3.72 -9.19
C SER A 76 -16.61 2.61 -8.36
N GLU A 77 -15.93 1.51 -8.09
CA GLU A 77 -16.44 0.45 -7.21
C GLU A 77 -16.08 0.65 -5.73
N ILE A 78 -14.91 1.23 -5.43
CA ILE A 78 -14.37 1.37 -4.06
C ILE A 78 -14.90 2.64 -3.38
N GLU A 79 -15.02 3.76 -4.09
CA GLU A 79 -15.55 5.03 -3.55
C GLU A 79 -16.93 4.89 -2.88
N PRO A 80 -17.97 4.34 -3.55
CA PRO A 80 -19.30 4.23 -2.94
C PRO A 80 -19.32 3.29 -1.73
N LEU A 81 -18.37 2.36 -1.64
CA LEU A 81 -18.22 1.50 -0.47
C LEU A 81 -17.66 2.28 0.72
N ILE A 82 -16.64 3.11 0.48
CA ILE A 82 -16.07 3.98 1.52
C ILE A 82 -17.11 4.98 2.01
N GLU A 83 -17.86 5.61 1.11
CA GLU A 83 -18.93 6.54 1.47
C GLU A 83 -19.99 5.86 2.35
N LYS A 84 -20.40 4.63 2.02
CA LYS A 84 -21.33 3.86 2.85
C LYS A 84 -20.76 3.55 4.22
N LEU A 85 -19.48 3.19 4.32
CA LEU A 85 -18.83 2.93 5.60
C LEU A 85 -18.75 4.19 6.46
N HIS A 86 -18.37 5.32 5.86
CA HIS A 86 -18.32 6.62 6.53
C HIS A 86 -19.72 7.06 6.98
N ALA A 87 -20.75 6.91 6.15
CA ALA A 87 -22.12 7.30 6.48
C ALA A 87 -22.73 6.48 7.62
N LYS A 88 -22.33 5.20 7.78
CA LYS A 88 -22.82 4.35 8.86
C LYS A 88 -22.12 4.62 10.20
N ASN A 89 -21.05 5.43 10.24
CA ASN A 89 -20.23 5.67 11.44
C ASN A 89 -19.82 4.38 12.17
N LEU A 90 -19.53 3.32 11.42
CA LEU A 90 -19.12 2.04 12.00
C LEU A 90 -17.69 2.13 12.51
N CYS A 91 -17.43 1.50 13.65
CA CYS A 91 -16.08 1.33 14.17
C CYS A 91 -15.66 -0.14 14.10
N THR A 92 -14.42 -0.38 13.70
CA THR A 92 -13.83 -1.71 13.62
C THR A 92 -12.66 -1.81 14.59
N TYR A 93 -12.52 -2.96 15.25
CA TYR A 93 -11.60 -3.14 16.37
C TYR A 93 -10.57 -4.23 16.10
N ARG A 94 -9.34 -3.99 16.53
CA ARG A 94 -8.23 -4.96 16.49
C ARG A 94 -7.65 -5.04 17.89
N LEU A 95 -7.60 -6.27 18.39
CA LEU A 95 -7.10 -6.58 19.71
C LEU A 95 -5.69 -7.14 19.56
N ASP A 96 -4.68 -6.36 19.92
CA ASP A 96 -3.33 -6.87 20.15
C ASP A 96 -3.16 -7.20 21.64
N PRO A 97 -2.15 -8.00 22.03
CA PRO A 97 -1.96 -8.43 23.43
C PRO A 97 -1.87 -7.29 24.45
N TYR A 98 -1.39 -6.12 24.02
CA TYR A 98 -1.27 -4.93 24.87
C TYR A 98 -2.17 -3.78 24.39
N TRP A 99 -2.28 -3.54 23.08
CA TRP A 99 -3.05 -2.40 22.56
C TRP A 99 -4.37 -2.86 21.95
N THR A 100 -5.42 -2.08 22.17
CA THR A 100 -6.64 -2.12 21.34
C THR A 100 -6.59 -0.98 20.35
N TYR A 101 -6.87 -1.28 19.09
CA TYR A 101 -7.06 -0.29 18.04
C TYR A 101 -8.52 -0.24 17.64
N GLU A 102 -9.02 0.97 17.47
CA GLU A 102 -10.36 1.29 17.00
C GLU A 102 -10.22 2.20 15.78
N LEU A 103 -10.78 1.76 14.66
CA LEU A 103 -10.95 2.56 13.46
C LEU A 103 -12.43 2.90 13.31
N CYS A 104 -12.80 4.14 13.56
CA CYS A 104 -14.14 4.65 13.25
C CYS A 104 -14.12 5.26 11.85
N HIS A 105 -14.82 4.62 10.93
CA HIS A 105 -14.84 4.94 9.51
C HIS A 105 -15.29 6.37 9.25
N GLY A 106 -14.40 7.18 8.65
CA GLY A 106 -14.69 8.59 8.34
C GLY A 106 -14.61 9.51 9.55
N ILE A 107 -14.07 9.05 10.69
CA ILE A 107 -14.00 9.83 11.93
C ILE A 107 -12.57 9.87 12.45
N HIS A 108 -12.07 8.77 13.01
CA HIS A 108 -10.78 8.73 13.69
C HIS A 108 -10.20 7.33 13.78
N ILE A 109 -8.91 7.29 14.10
CA ILE A 109 -8.20 6.08 14.50
C ILE A 109 -7.67 6.28 15.90
N ARG A 110 -7.99 5.36 16.79
CA ARG A 110 -7.65 5.40 18.21
C ARG A 110 -6.91 4.13 18.60
N GLN A 111 -5.90 4.31 19.44
CA GLN A 111 -5.17 3.24 20.10
C GLN A 111 -5.31 3.44 21.61
N TYR A 112 -5.69 2.39 22.33
CA TYR A 112 -5.83 2.48 23.77
C TYR A 112 -5.49 1.17 24.49
N HIS A 113 -5.05 1.28 25.73
CA HIS A 113 -4.81 0.15 26.63
C HIS A 113 -5.58 0.39 27.93
N GLU A 114 -6.32 -0.61 28.37
CA GLU A 114 -7.04 -0.61 29.65
C GLU A 114 -6.37 -1.59 30.60
N SER A 115 -5.93 -1.10 31.76
CA SER A 115 -5.42 -1.93 32.85
C SER A 115 -6.28 -1.79 34.11
N LYS A 116 -6.59 -2.91 34.75
CA LYS A 116 -7.30 -2.95 36.03
C LYS A 116 -6.29 -3.02 37.16
N VAL A 117 -6.27 -2.01 38.02
CA VAL A 117 -5.45 -2.01 39.24
C VAL A 117 -6.24 -2.64 40.40
N ALA A 118 -5.54 -3.19 41.38
CA ALA A 118 -6.08 -3.92 42.54
C ALA A 118 -7.27 -3.24 43.25
N ASP A 119 -7.36 -1.91 43.20
CA ASP A 119 -8.43 -1.11 43.82
C ASP A 119 -9.67 -0.88 42.93
N LYS A 120 -9.92 -1.73 41.93
CA LYS A 120 -11.02 -1.60 40.94
C LYS A 120 -10.98 -0.30 40.12
N ARG A 121 -9.87 0.42 40.10
CA ARG A 121 -9.65 1.59 39.24
C ARG A 121 -9.14 1.12 37.89
N THR A 122 -9.81 1.52 36.82
CA THR A 122 -9.35 1.31 35.44
C THR A 122 -8.45 2.47 35.03
N ILE A 123 -7.21 2.17 34.62
CA ILE A 123 -6.32 3.15 34.00
C ILE A 123 -6.46 2.98 32.48
N LEU A 124 -6.85 4.07 31.80
CA LEU A 124 -6.95 4.15 30.35
C LEU A 124 -5.77 4.96 29.82
N GLN A 125 -4.92 4.31 29.03
CA GLN A 125 -3.88 4.98 28.25
C GLN A 125 -4.37 5.07 26.80
N GLU A 126 -4.46 6.29 26.24
CA GLU A 126 -5.10 6.55 24.95
C GLU A 126 -4.27 7.46 24.05
N TYR A 127 -4.25 7.14 22.76
CA TYR A 127 -3.65 7.95 21.69
C TYR A 127 -4.52 7.91 20.43
N PHE A 128 -4.73 9.07 19.81
CA PHE A 128 -5.27 9.16 18.46
C PHE A 128 -4.15 9.02 17.44
N LEU A 129 -4.33 8.11 16.48
CA LEU A 129 -3.39 7.86 15.39
C LEU A 129 -3.71 8.71 14.15
N GLY A 130 -4.87 9.38 14.15
CA GLY A 130 -5.27 10.38 13.17
C GLY A 130 -6.79 10.58 13.12
N TYR A 131 -7.22 11.66 12.49
CA TYR A 131 -8.59 12.05 12.22
C TYR A 131 -8.84 12.10 10.72
N TYR A 132 -10.05 11.75 10.31
CA TYR A 132 -10.45 11.88 8.92
C TYR A 132 -10.74 13.33 8.59
N HIS A 133 -10.19 13.80 7.47
CA HIS A 133 -10.55 15.08 6.87
C HIS A 133 -10.98 14.83 5.43
N SER A 134 -12.04 15.52 4.97
CA SER A 134 -12.64 15.28 3.65
C SER A 134 -11.70 15.57 2.47
N ASN A 135 -10.62 16.32 2.69
CA ASN A 135 -9.60 16.66 1.72
C ASN A 135 -8.37 15.72 1.73
N ASN A 136 -8.33 14.71 2.60
CA ASN A 136 -7.14 13.87 2.82
C ASN A 136 -7.00 12.67 1.86
N GLN A 137 -7.37 12.86 0.60
CA GLN A 137 -7.13 11.83 -0.40
C GLN A 137 -5.71 11.96 -0.97
N ASP A 138 -5.00 10.84 -1.11
CA ASP A 138 -3.67 10.80 -1.74
C ASP A 138 -3.81 10.95 -3.26
N ILE A 139 -4.04 12.20 -3.67
CA ILE A 139 -4.17 12.62 -5.06
C ILE A 139 -2.77 12.91 -5.61
N ILE A 140 -2.36 12.19 -6.64
CA ILE A 140 -1.18 12.53 -7.44
C ILE A 140 -1.64 13.36 -8.64
N THR A 141 -0.98 14.50 -8.87
CA THR A 141 -1.13 15.25 -10.11
C THR A 141 -0.22 14.64 -11.17
N ASN A 142 -0.80 14.06 -12.22
CA ASN A 142 -0.02 13.63 -13.40
C ASN A 142 0.45 14.84 -14.21
N THR A 143 1.36 14.60 -15.16
CA THR A 143 1.93 15.61 -16.09
C THR A 143 0.87 16.39 -16.90
N ASP A 144 -0.37 15.91 -16.96
CA ASP A 144 -1.51 16.58 -17.61
C ASP A 144 -2.41 17.37 -16.63
N ASN A 145 -1.93 17.69 -15.41
CA ASN A 145 -2.70 18.38 -14.34
C ASN A 145 -4.00 17.69 -13.91
N GLN A 146 -4.19 16.42 -14.28
CA GLN A 146 -5.32 15.63 -13.80
C GLN A 146 -4.96 14.97 -12.49
N GLN A 147 -5.81 15.21 -11.49
CA GLN A 147 -5.77 14.58 -10.18
C GLN A 147 -6.13 13.10 -10.32
N VAL A 148 -5.17 12.20 -10.10
CA VAL A 148 -5.37 10.75 -10.13
C VAL A 148 -5.01 10.19 -8.76
N LEU A 149 -5.94 9.45 -8.16
CA LEU A 149 -5.72 8.80 -6.87
C LEU A 149 -4.72 7.64 -7.04
N LYS A 150 -3.70 7.58 -6.17
CA LYS A 150 -2.71 6.50 -6.24
C LYS A 150 -3.31 5.20 -5.69
N ILE A 151 -3.77 4.33 -6.58
CA ILE A 151 -4.22 2.98 -6.21
C ILE A 151 -2.99 2.14 -5.81
N HIS A 152 -3.09 1.50 -4.65
CA HIS A 152 -2.10 0.53 -4.18
C HIS A 152 -2.61 -0.88 -4.45
N TYR A 153 -1.71 -1.83 -4.72
CA TYR A 153 -2.09 -3.22 -4.97
C TYR A 153 -1.49 -4.11 -3.89
N LYS A 154 -2.29 -5.05 -3.37
CA LYS A 154 -1.84 -6.00 -2.35
C LYS A 154 -2.29 -7.40 -2.68
N THR A 155 -1.37 -8.35 -2.63
CA THR A 155 -1.68 -9.77 -2.84
C THR A 155 -2.18 -10.39 -1.53
N VAL A 156 -3.40 -10.92 -1.53
CA VAL A 156 -3.97 -11.70 -0.41
C VAL A 156 -4.54 -12.99 -0.98
N ASN A 157 -4.14 -14.14 -0.43
CA ASN A 157 -4.58 -15.46 -0.88
C ASN A 157 -4.44 -15.68 -2.40
N ASN A 158 -3.29 -15.32 -2.98
CA ASN A 158 -3.00 -15.40 -4.43
C ASN A 158 -3.90 -14.52 -5.32
N GLN A 159 -4.68 -13.59 -4.75
CA GLN A 159 -5.46 -12.60 -5.48
C GLN A 159 -4.85 -11.21 -5.30
N ILE A 160 -4.65 -10.50 -6.40
CA ILE A 160 -4.23 -9.09 -6.39
C ILE A 160 -5.46 -8.24 -6.08
N ILE A 161 -5.41 -7.50 -4.97
CA ILE A 161 -6.48 -6.64 -4.51
C ILE A 161 -6.03 -5.19 -4.63
N PRO A 162 -6.74 -4.39 -5.40
CA PRO A 162 -6.50 -2.97 -5.44
C PRO A 162 -7.13 -2.26 -4.25
N MET A 163 -6.45 -1.20 -3.81
CA MET A 163 -6.64 -0.56 -2.53
C MET A 163 -6.54 0.95 -2.65
N LEU A 164 -7.54 1.65 -2.12
CA LEU A 164 -7.54 3.11 -2.05
C LEU A 164 -6.97 3.58 -0.71
N PRO A 165 -5.82 4.28 -0.67
CA PRO A 165 -5.31 4.90 0.55
C PRO A 165 -6.12 6.14 0.94
N ILE A 166 -6.50 6.21 2.21
CA ILE A 166 -7.15 7.37 2.82
C ILE A 166 -6.31 7.80 4.04
N ARG A 167 -5.96 9.07 4.10
CA ARG A 167 -5.06 9.61 5.11
C ARG A 167 -5.81 10.17 6.31
N TYR A 168 -5.37 9.78 7.50
CA TYR A 168 -5.87 10.27 8.79
C TYR A 168 -4.76 11.05 9.48
N THR A 169 -4.97 12.35 9.71
CA THR A 169 -3.93 13.32 10.17
C THR A 169 -4.25 13.86 11.56
N ASP A 170 -3.40 14.75 12.09
CA ASP A 170 -3.69 15.50 13.32
C ASP A 170 -3.94 14.65 14.57
N GLY A 171 -3.37 13.44 14.61
CA GLY A 171 -3.41 12.58 15.78
C GLY A 171 -2.61 13.14 16.96
N THR A 172 -2.67 12.45 18.10
CA THR A 172 -1.94 12.82 19.32
C THR A 172 -0.45 12.99 19.03
N LYS A 173 0.16 14.05 19.55
CA LYS A 173 1.58 14.38 19.31
C LYS A 173 2.52 13.28 19.81
N CYS A 174 3.54 12.98 19.03
CA CYS A 174 4.55 11.99 19.34
C CYS A 174 5.76 12.67 19.99
N ASP A 175 5.98 12.37 21.26
CA ASP A 175 7.14 12.79 22.07
C ASP A 175 8.49 12.39 21.43
N ILE A 176 8.55 11.22 20.79
CA ILE A 176 9.78 10.70 20.17
C ILE A 176 10.12 11.42 18.85
N ASN A 177 9.12 11.85 18.08
CA ASN A 177 9.32 12.41 16.74
C ASN A 177 9.09 13.93 16.72
N SER A 178 9.86 14.67 17.52
CA SER A 178 9.84 16.13 17.57
C SER A 178 8.44 16.74 17.77
N ASN A 179 7.60 16.09 18.58
CA ASN A 179 6.24 16.52 18.88
C ASN A 179 5.31 16.62 17.65
N GLN A 180 5.63 15.90 16.56
CA GLN A 180 4.78 15.85 15.37
C GLN A 180 3.48 15.07 15.66
N PRO A 181 2.32 15.50 15.14
CA PRO A 181 1.08 14.75 15.25
C PRO A 181 1.23 13.39 14.55
N ARG A 182 0.58 12.36 15.12
CA ARG A 182 0.51 11.04 14.49
C ARG A 182 -0.36 11.12 13.23
N GLU A 183 0.03 10.34 12.24
CA GLU A 183 -0.65 10.21 10.97
C GLU A 183 -0.66 8.73 10.55
N THR A 184 -1.74 8.34 9.88
CA THR A 184 -2.00 6.96 9.49
C THR A 184 -2.65 6.89 8.11
N LEU A 185 -2.21 5.95 7.28
CA LEU A 185 -2.86 5.62 6.01
C LEU A 185 -3.76 4.40 6.19
N VAL A 186 -5.01 4.55 5.77
CA VAL A 186 -6.04 3.51 5.81
C VAL A 186 -6.35 3.10 4.38
N PHE A 187 -6.00 1.87 4.02
CA PHE A 187 -6.23 1.34 2.69
C PHE A 187 -7.54 0.57 2.64
N TYR A 188 -8.45 0.95 1.75
CA TYR A 188 -9.74 0.28 1.55
C TYR A 188 -9.69 -0.56 0.28
N GLY A 189 -9.97 -1.86 0.40
CA GLY A 189 -10.07 -2.78 -0.75
C GLY A 189 -11.28 -3.69 -0.63
N LYS A 190 -11.78 -4.16 -1.79
CA LYS A 190 -12.93 -5.08 -1.87
C LYS A 190 -12.48 -6.42 -2.46
N ILE A 191 -12.80 -7.52 -1.78
CA ILE A 191 -12.61 -8.88 -2.33
C ILE A 191 -13.95 -9.41 -2.84
N LEU A 192 -13.97 -9.84 -4.10
CA LEU A 192 -15.17 -10.29 -4.81
C LEU A 192 -15.83 -11.54 -4.20
N PHE A 193 -15.06 -12.44 -3.58
CA PHE A 193 -15.59 -13.73 -3.12
C PHE A 193 -16.41 -13.68 -1.82
N PHE A 194 -16.36 -12.58 -1.07
CA PHE A 194 -16.92 -12.56 0.29
C PHE A 194 -17.64 -11.27 0.74
N TYR A 195 -17.72 -10.24 -0.10
CA TYR A 195 -18.26 -8.92 0.29
C TYR A 195 -17.54 -8.29 1.51
N PHE A 196 -16.33 -8.72 1.83
CA PHE A 196 -15.54 -8.13 2.90
C PHE A 196 -14.77 -6.92 2.37
N VAL A 197 -14.83 -5.84 3.15
CA VAL A 197 -13.92 -4.71 3.02
C VAL A 197 -12.70 -5.00 3.86
N PHE A 198 -11.53 -5.03 3.23
CA PHE A 198 -10.26 -5.15 3.92
C PHE A 198 -9.71 -3.77 4.18
N ILE A 199 -9.34 -3.54 5.44
CA ILE A 199 -8.77 -2.28 5.85
C ILE A 199 -7.36 -2.53 6.39
N PHE A 200 -6.38 -1.86 5.79
CA PHE A 200 -4.99 -1.92 6.25
C PHE A 200 -4.60 -0.57 6.80
N VAL A 201 -3.93 -0.57 7.94
CA VAL A 201 -3.62 0.64 8.68
C VAL A 201 -2.11 0.74 8.80
N TYR A 202 -1.52 1.64 8.02
CA TYR A 202 -0.09 1.90 8.05
C TYR A 202 0.20 3.14 8.90
N SER A 203 0.89 2.95 10.02
CA SER A 203 1.39 4.07 10.83
C SER A 203 2.87 4.30 10.54
N LYS A 204 3.18 5.52 10.10
CA LYS A 204 4.56 5.97 9.78
C LYS A 204 5.54 5.84 10.95
N LYS A 205 5.04 5.71 12.20
CA LYS A 205 5.86 5.51 13.40
C LYS A 205 6.53 4.12 13.47
N SER A 206 5.98 3.09 12.83
CA SER A 206 6.44 1.71 13.04
C SER A 206 7.23 1.11 11.88
N ASN A 207 7.21 1.68 10.67
CA ASN A 207 7.80 1.08 9.46
C ASN A 207 7.41 -0.41 9.27
N ARG A 208 6.24 -0.79 9.79
CA ARG A 208 5.67 -2.14 9.73
C ARG A 208 4.29 -2.04 9.13
N ASP A 209 4.06 -2.82 8.08
CA ASP A 209 2.74 -3.08 7.56
C ASP A 209 1.99 -3.96 8.55
N GLU A 210 1.21 -3.33 9.42
CA GLU A 210 0.32 -4.08 10.28
C GLU A 210 -1.05 -4.21 9.60
N ILE A 211 -1.37 -5.45 9.22
CA ILE A 211 -2.63 -5.84 8.60
C ILE A 211 -3.77 -5.69 9.61
N PHE A 212 -5.02 -5.78 9.13
CA PHE A 212 -6.17 -6.42 9.79
C PHE A 212 -7.34 -5.47 10.03
N TYR A 213 -8.35 -5.56 9.16
CA TYR A 213 -9.77 -5.58 9.53
C TYR A 213 -10.58 -6.23 8.38
N THR A 214 -11.61 -7.01 8.72
CA THR A 214 -12.68 -7.41 7.78
C THR A 214 -13.97 -6.75 8.23
N VAL A 215 -14.53 -5.85 7.44
CA VAL A 215 -15.87 -5.32 7.67
C VAL A 215 -16.81 -6.00 6.69
N GLN A 216 -17.83 -6.68 7.20
CA GLN A 216 -18.88 -7.26 6.37
C GLN A 216 -19.79 -6.11 5.88
N SER A 217 -19.95 -5.99 4.57
CA SER A 217 -20.78 -4.92 3.96
C SER A 217 -22.27 -5.11 4.22
#